data_AF-I1YGK2-F1
#
_entry.id   AF-I1YGK2-F1
#
_cell.length_a   1.000
_cell.length_b   1.000
_cell.length_c   1.000
_cell.angle_alpha   90.00
_cell.angle_beta   90.00
_cell.angle_gamma   90.00
#
_symmetry.space_group_name_H-M   'P 1'
#
loop_
_entity.id
_entity.type
_entity.pdbx_description
1 polymer ?
#
loop_
_entity_poly.entity_id
_entity_poly.type
_entity_poly.pdbx_seq_one_letter_code
_entity_poly.pdbx_strand_id
1 'polypeptide(L)'
;MMLSTLLSNMRSDLPLLIMMLLVLASAVAVVVTKHTGRSTFVLMQQLENERDALNEEWGRLLLEQSTWGSPGRVEQQARQQLDMYVPTAAETVMVTP
;
A
#
# COMPACT_ATOMS: atom_id res chain seq x y z
N MET A 1 -53.65 28.18 -37.58
CA MET A 1 -53.86 27.77 -36.18
C MET A 1 -53.30 26.38 -35.88
N MET A 2 -53.50 25.37 -36.74
CA MET A 2 -52.95 24.00 -36.53
C MET A 2 -51.44 23.83 -36.84
N LEU A 3 -50.87 24.64 -37.75
CA LEU A 3 -49.44 24.52 -38.12
C LEU A 3 -48.50 25.10 -37.05
N SER A 4 -48.92 26.17 -36.36
CA SER A 4 -48.17 26.79 -35.27
C SER A 4 -48.16 25.95 -33.99
N THR A 5 -49.22 25.18 -33.74
CA THR A 5 -49.29 24.25 -32.60
C THR A 5 -48.41 23.02 -32.83
N LEU A 6 -48.31 22.52 -34.06
CA LEU A 6 -47.34 21.47 -34.41
C LEU A 6 -45.89 21.95 -34.27
N LEU A 7 -45.58 23.18 -34.72
CA LEU A 7 -44.25 23.77 -34.53
C LEU A 7 -43.92 24.06 -33.06
N SER A 8 -44.92 24.38 -32.21
CA SER A 8 -44.68 24.61 -30.78
C SER A 8 -44.40 23.32 -30.01
N ASN A 9 -45.14 22.24 -30.29
CA ASN A 9 -44.95 20.95 -29.64
C ASN A 9 -43.56 20.37 -29.95
N MET A 10 -43.12 20.44 -31.20
CA MET A 10 -41.79 19.98 -31.60
C MET A 10 -40.65 20.73 -30.87
N ARG A 11 -40.88 22.00 -30.48
CA ARG A 11 -39.92 22.81 -29.74
C ARG A 11 -39.91 22.53 -28.24
N SER A 12 -41.04 22.13 -27.65
CA SER A 12 -41.16 21.78 -26.23
C SER A 12 -40.70 20.35 -25.91
N ASP A 13 -40.78 19.43 -26.88
CA ASP A 13 -40.45 18.02 -26.65
C ASP A 13 -38.94 17.74 -26.80
N LEU A 14 -38.23 18.58 -27.56
CA LEU A 14 -36.77 18.51 -27.75
C LEU A 14 -35.97 18.53 -26.42
N PRO A 15 -36.17 19.47 -25.47
CA PRO A 15 -35.46 19.47 -24.20
C PRO A 15 -35.78 18.24 -23.34
N LEU A 16 -37.01 17.71 -23.41
CA LEU A 16 -37.41 16.49 -22.70
C LEU A 16 -36.62 15.28 -23.22
N LEU A 17 -36.50 15.15 -24.54
CA LEU A 17 -35.74 14.07 -25.18
C LEU A 17 -34.25 14.17 -24.85
N ILE A 18 -33.68 15.38 -24.85
CA ILE A 18 -32.30 15.65 -24.44
C ILE A 18 -32.07 15.24 -22.99
N MET A 19 -32.95 15.64 -22.07
CA MET A 19 -32.88 15.25 -20.65
C MET A 19 -32.95 13.72 -20.48
N MET A 20 -33.84 13.05 -21.20
CA MET A 20 -33.95 11.59 -21.18
C MET A 20 -32.63 10.93 -21.62
N LEU A 21 -32.02 11.41 -22.72
CA LEU A 21 -30.74 10.91 -23.19
C LEU A 21 -29.60 11.18 -22.20
N LEU A 22 -29.58 12.37 -21.57
CA LEU A 22 -28.59 12.71 -20.54
C LEU A 22 -28.69 11.81 -19.31
N VAL A 23 -29.91 11.50 -18.86
CA VAL A 23 -30.13 10.58 -17.72
C VAL A 23 -29.69 9.16 -18.08
N LEU A 24 -30.01 8.68 -19.28
CA LEU A 24 -29.56 7.36 -19.76
C LEU A 24 -28.03 7.29 -19.86
N ALA A 25 -27.40 8.32 -20.44
CA ALA A 25 -25.95 8.42 -20.52
C ALA A 25 -25.30 8.44 -19.13
N SER A 26 -25.89 9.19 -18.18
CA SER A 26 -25.43 9.22 -16.79
C SER A 26 -25.53 7.85 -16.13
N ALA A 27 -26.65 7.14 -16.29
CA ALA A 27 -26.83 5.80 -15.74
C ALA A 27 -25.77 4.81 -16.26
N VAL A 28 -25.50 4.83 -17.57
CA VAL A 28 -24.45 3.99 -18.18
C VAL A 28 -23.07 4.39 -17.67
N ALA A 29 -22.77 5.70 -17.60
CA ALA A 29 -21.49 6.20 -17.12
C ALA A 29 -21.19 5.79 -15.67
N VAL A 30 -22.21 5.79 -14.80
CA VAL A 30 -22.08 5.30 -13.42
C VAL A 30 -21.73 3.81 -13.39
N VAL A 31 -22.40 2.98 -14.18
CA VAL A 31 -22.13 1.53 -14.24
C VAL A 31 -20.71 1.26 -14.73
N VAL A 32 -20.28 1.93 -15.81
CA VAL A 32 -18.92 1.79 -16.35
C VAL A 32 -17.88 2.22 -15.32
N THR A 33 -18.08 3.38 -14.67
CA THR A 33 -17.15 3.89 -13.66
C THR A 33 -17.06 2.93 -12.46
N LYS A 34 -18.19 2.36 -12.01
CA LYS A 34 -18.18 1.36 -10.94
C LYS A 34 -17.48 0.07 -11.35
N HIS A 35 -17.66 -0.39 -12.58
CA HIS A 35 -17.01 -1.60 -13.09
C HIS A 35 -15.48 -1.41 -13.17
N THR A 36 -15.02 -0.33 -13.82
CA THR A 36 -13.59 0.00 -13.92
C THR A 36 -12.96 0.26 -12.55
N GLY A 37 -13.71 0.91 -11.64
CA GLY A 37 -13.27 1.12 -10.27
C GLY A 37 -12.99 -0.20 -9.55
N ARG A 38 -13.83 -1.21 -9.75
CA ARG A 38 -13.65 -2.52 -9.12
C ARG A 38 -12.39 -3.24 -9.61
N SER A 39 -12.09 -3.22 -10.90
CA SER A 39 -10.87 -3.89 -11.42
C SER A 39 -9.60 -3.21 -10.92
N THR A 40 -9.55 -1.87 -10.95
CA THR A 40 -8.38 -1.12 -10.46
C THR A 40 -8.19 -1.29 -8.96
N PHE A 41 -9.28 -1.32 -8.20
CA PHE A 41 -9.25 -1.56 -6.76
C PHE A 41 -8.72 -2.96 -6.41
N VAL A 42 -9.14 -3.99 -7.16
CA VAL A 42 -8.63 -5.36 -6.94
C VAL A 42 -7.13 -5.44 -7.18
N LEU A 43 -6.63 -4.83 -8.26
CA LEU A 43 -5.19 -4.80 -8.53
C LEU A 43 -4.44 -4.08 -7.40
N MET A 44 -4.91 -2.92 -6.99
CA MET A 44 -4.33 -2.18 -5.87
C MET A 44 -4.25 -3.04 -4.60
N GLN A 45 -5.35 -3.74 -4.25
CA GLN A 45 -5.38 -4.62 -3.08
C GLN A 45 -4.38 -5.77 -3.19
N GLN A 46 -4.18 -6.33 -4.39
CA GLN A 46 -3.20 -7.39 -4.60
C GLN A 46 -1.77 -6.92 -4.34
N LEU A 47 -1.39 -5.76 -4.90
CA LEU A 47 -0.07 -5.18 -4.67
C LEU A 47 0.15 -4.80 -3.20
N GLU A 48 -0.88 -4.30 -2.52
CA GLU A 48 -0.79 -3.99 -1.10
C GLU A 48 -0.56 -5.25 -0.25
N ASN A 49 -1.29 -6.33 -0.53
CA ASN A 49 -1.08 -7.61 0.16
C ASN A 49 0.34 -8.17 -0.09
N GLU A 50 0.87 -8.05 -1.31
CA GLU A 50 2.24 -8.48 -1.62
C GLU A 50 3.29 -7.66 -0.86
N ARG A 51 3.12 -6.32 -0.82
CA ARG A 51 3.99 -5.44 -0.04
C ARG A 51 3.98 -5.82 1.44
N ASP A 52 2.81 -6.07 2.00
CA ASP A 52 2.67 -6.38 3.42
C ASP A 52 3.33 -7.73 3.76
N ALA A 53 3.18 -8.75 2.90
CA ALA A 53 3.86 -10.03 3.04
C ALA A 53 5.40 -9.89 3.00
N LEU A 54 5.92 -9.07 2.08
CA LEU A 54 7.35 -8.78 2.00
C LEU A 54 7.86 -8.04 3.26
N ASN A 55 7.05 -7.14 3.81
CA ASN A 55 7.42 -6.40 5.01
C ASN A 55 7.44 -7.29 6.26
N GLU A 56 6.52 -8.25 6.36
CA GLU A 56 6.55 -9.29 7.40
C GLU A 56 7.82 -10.15 7.30
N GLU A 57 8.16 -10.60 6.09
CA GLU A 57 9.39 -11.37 5.86
C GLU A 57 10.64 -10.56 6.20
N TRP A 58 10.70 -9.30 5.76
CA TRP A 58 11.79 -8.40 6.12
C TRP A 58 11.92 -8.23 7.64
N GLY A 59 10.80 -8.05 8.35
CA GLY A 59 10.79 -7.98 9.81
C GLY A 59 11.33 -9.25 10.46
N ARG A 60 10.95 -10.43 9.95
CA ARG A 60 11.48 -11.72 10.41
C ARG A 60 13.00 -11.82 10.20
N LEU A 61 13.48 -11.46 9.01
CA LEU A 61 14.90 -11.47 8.68
C LEU A 61 15.70 -10.49 9.53
N LEU A 62 15.13 -9.32 9.84
CA LEU A 62 15.77 -8.33 10.70
C LEU A 62 15.92 -8.84 12.14
N LEU A 63 14.88 -9.52 12.67
CA LEU A 63 14.94 -10.17 13.98
C LEU A 63 15.98 -11.29 13.99
N GLU A 64 16.01 -12.12 12.94
CA GLU A 64 17.06 -13.11 12.74
C GLU A 64 18.43 -12.43 12.80
N GLN A 65 18.70 -11.43 11.94
CA GLN A 65 19.99 -10.72 11.89
C GLN A 65 20.41 -10.10 13.22
N SER A 66 19.48 -9.47 13.95
CA SER A 66 19.76 -8.90 15.28
C SER A 66 20.28 -9.95 16.27
N THR A 67 19.86 -11.20 16.11
CA THR A 67 20.31 -12.33 16.94
C THR A 67 21.74 -12.76 16.59
N TRP A 68 22.15 -12.65 15.31
CA TRP A 68 23.53 -12.95 14.90
C TRP A 68 24.55 -11.95 15.45
N GLY A 69 24.13 -10.70 15.71
CA GLY A 69 24.93 -9.66 16.36
C GLY A 69 24.77 -9.57 17.88
N SER A 70 24.02 -10.49 18.51
CA SER A 70 23.80 -10.47 19.96
C SER A 70 25.14 -10.51 20.72
N PRO A 71 25.37 -9.61 21.69
CA PRO A 71 26.61 -9.56 22.47
C PRO A 71 27.00 -10.91 23.07
N GLY A 72 26.03 -11.75 23.46
CA GLY A 72 26.30 -13.09 23.99
C GLY A 72 26.90 -14.06 22.96
N ARG A 73 26.48 -13.98 21.69
CA ARG A 73 27.05 -14.80 20.61
C ARG A 73 28.47 -14.33 20.26
N VAL A 74 28.69 -13.02 20.22
CA VAL A 74 30.01 -12.42 20.01
C VAL A 74 30.95 -12.78 21.16
N GLU A 75 30.51 -12.69 22.41
CA GLU A 75 31.28 -13.06 23.60
C GLU A 75 31.63 -14.56 23.58
N GLN A 76 30.68 -15.43 23.24
CA GLN A 76 30.95 -16.86 23.13
C GLN A 76 32.00 -17.14 22.05
N GLN A 77 31.87 -16.55 20.86
CA GLN A 77 32.86 -16.73 19.79
C GLN A 77 34.23 -16.16 20.17
N ALA A 78 34.29 -15.01 20.86
CA ALA A 78 35.53 -14.42 21.35
C ALA A 78 36.23 -15.32 22.37
N ARG A 79 35.48 -15.90 23.32
CA ARG A 79 36.01 -16.86 24.29
C ARG A 79 36.49 -18.15 23.62
N GLN A 80 35.72 -18.69 22.67
CA GLN A 80 35.98 -20.03 22.10
C GLN A 80 37.00 -20.04 20.94
N GLN A 81 37.05 -18.99 20.12
CA GLN A 81 37.91 -18.95 18.93
C GLN A 81 39.14 -18.06 19.10
N LEU A 82 39.07 -17.05 19.97
CA LEU A 82 40.14 -16.07 20.19
C LEU A 82 40.75 -16.18 21.59
N ASP A 83 40.30 -17.14 22.41
CA ASP A 83 40.73 -17.34 23.81
C ASP A 83 40.62 -16.07 24.67
N MET A 84 39.70 -15.17 24.31
CA MET A 84 39.51 -13.91 25.03
C MET A 84 38.84 -14.17 26.37
N TYR A 85 39.38 -13.59 27.44
CA TYR A 85 38.83 -13.61 28.78
C TYR A 85 38.66 -12.18 29.31
N VAL A 86 37.77 -12.01 30.29
CA VAL A 86 37.59 -10.70 30.94
C VAL A 86 38.76 -10.48 31.90
N PRO A 87 39.60 -9.44 31.69
CA PRO A 87 40.74 -9.18 32.55
C PRO A 87 40.28 -8.80 33.96
N THR A 88 41.05 -9.25 34.94
CA THR A 88 40.83 -8.92 36.36
C THR A 88 41.35 -7.51 36.68
N ALA A 89 40.94 -6.94 37.82
CA ALA A 89 41.38 -5.60 38.23
C ALA A 89 42.91 -5.45 38.34
N ALA A 90 43.64 -6.56 38.52
CA ALA A 90 45.10 -6.59 38.53
C ALA A 90 45.74 -6.46 37.13
N GLU A 91 44.98 -6.71 36.07
CA GLU A 91 45.41 -6.69 34.66
C GLU A 91 44.96 -5.41 33.94
N THR A 92 44.24 -4.51 34.62
CA THR A 92 43.72 -3.25 34.04
C THR A 92 44.51 -2.03 34.51
N VAL A 93 44.92 -1.17 33.56
CA VAL A 93 45.60 0.11 33.84
C VAL A 93 44.72 1.26 33.36
N MET A 94 44.45 2.23 34.25
CA MET A 94 43.69 3.43 33.92
C MET A 94 44.59 4.45 33.24
N VAL A 95 44.25 4.84 32.02
CA VAL A 95 44.95 5.91 31.29
C VAL A 95 44.11 7.19 31.39
N THR A 96 44.67 8.22 32.02
CA THR A 96 44.07 9.57 32.04
C THR A 96 44.42 10.32 30.74
N PRO A 97 43.50 11.11 30.15
CA PRO A 97 43.74 11.85 28.90
C PRO A 97 44.93 12.81 28.94
#